data_AF-A0A9D4SXA3-F1
#
_entry.id   AF-A0A9D4SXA3-F1
#
_cell.length_a   1.000
_cell.length_b   1.000
_cell.length_c   1.000
_cell.angle_alpha   90.00
_cell.angle_beta   90.00
_cell.angle_gamma   90.00
#
_symmetry.space_group_name_H-M   'P 1'
#
loop_
_entity.id
_entity.type
_entity.pdbx_description
1 polymer ?
#
loop_
_entity_poly.entity_id
_entity_poly.type
_entity_poly.pdbx_seq_one_letter_code
_entity_poly.pdbx_strand_id
1 'polypeptide(L)'
;MASTWELLELAERMGLEGPEFRAWPVQCSNGNTITARDLLEVLQEKDRLLSTLLERLTVAGPAEPQPAPTFQVIPELSQNISAVDGSEDAPSAREWIENIRRTSMFHGLPAPYTLETAKARLVGAARDW
;
A
#
# COMPACT_ATOMS: atom_id res chain seq x y z
N MET A 1 -16.03 7.47 -18.31
CA MET A 1 -14.73 8.01 -17.89
C MET A 1 -13.71 7.47 -18.87
N ALA A 2 -13.18 8.32 -19.75
CA ALA A 2 -12.20 7.87 -20.72
C ALA A 2 -10.83 7.79 -20.05
N SER A 3 -10.19 6.63 -20.13
CA SER A 3 -8.80 6.41 -19.73
C SER A 3 -7.86 7.30 -20.56
N THR A 4 -6.69 7.64 -20.02
CA THR A 4 -5.65 8.40 -20.72
C THR A 4 -5.24 7.79 -22.06
N TRP A 5 -5.44 6.48 -22.23
CA TRP A 5 -5.17 5.76 -23.47
C TRP A 5 -6.24 6.01 -24.55
N GLU A 6 -7.51 6.10 -24.16
CA GLU A 6 -8.59 6.48 -25.07
C GLU A 6 -8.46 7.94 -25.55
N LEU A 7 -7.86 8.84 -24.76
CA LEU A 7 -7.59 10.23 -25.17
C LEU A 7 -6.46 10.34 -26.19
N LEU A 8 -5.45 9.47 -26.10
CA LEU A 8 -4.37 9.36 -27.08
C LEU A 8 -4.87 8.78 -28.40
N GLU A 9 -5.66 7.71 -28.36
CA GLU A 9 -6.32 7.15 -29.55
C GLU A 9 -7.30 8.13 -30.20
N LEU A 10 -8.00 8.96 -29.40
CA LEU A 10 -8.91 9.98 -29.91
C LEU A 10 -8.14 11.13 -30.60
N ALA A 11 -7.01 11.55 -30.03
CA ALA A 11 -6.16 12.58 -30.62
C ALA A 11 -5.52 12.12 -31.94
N GLU A 12 -5.08 10.86 -31.99
CA GLU A 12 -4.57 10.22 -33.20
C GLU A 12 -5.67 10.07 -34.26
N ARG A 13 -6.91 9.69 -33.86
CA ARG A 13 -8.09 9.65 -34.75
C ARG A 13 -8.53 11.02 -35.27
N MET A 14 -8.29 12.09 -34.52
CA MET A 14 -8.64 13.46 -34.93
C MET A 14 -7.52 14.16 -35.71
N GLY A 15 -6.39 13.49 -35.98
CA GLY A 15 -5.27 14.05 -36.74
C GLY A 15 -4.64 15.26 -36.05
N LEU A 16 -4.78 15.37 -34.73
CA LEU A 16 -4.24 16.48 -33.94
C LEU A 16 -2.75 16.22 -33.70
N GLU A 17 -1.90 16.69 -34.62
CA GLU A 17 -0.45 16.68 -34.43
C GLU A 17 0.06 18.06 -34.00
N GLY A 18 0.99 18.07 -33.03
CA GLY A 18 1.76 19.27 -32.68
C GLY A 18 1.08 20.21 -31.66
N PRO A 19 1.01 21.54 -31.92
CA PRO A 19 0.66 22.56 -30.92
C PRO A 19 -0.81 22.50 -30.47
N GLU A 20 -1.71 22.01 -31.33
CA GLU A 20 -3.14 21.91 -31.03
C GLU A 20 -3.44 20.81 -30.01
N PHE A 21 -2.76 19.67 -30.11
CA PHE A 21 -2.82 18.63 -29.08
C PHE A 21 -2.27 19.13 -27.74
N ARG A 22 -1.16 19.89 -27.76
CA ARG A 22 -0.56 20.43 -26.53
C ARG A 22 -1.47 21.41 -25.78
N ALA A 23 -2.29 22.18 -26.51
CA ALA A 23 -3.26 23.11 -25.94
C ALA A 23 -4.62 22.43 -25.61
N TRP A 24 -4.77 21.14 -25.89
CA TRP A 24 -6.05 20.45 -25.73
C TRP A 24 -6.48 20.39 -24.26
N PRO A 25 -7.69 20.85 -23.92
CA PRO A 25 -8.19 20.83 -22.56
C PRO A 25 -8.59 19.41 -22.16
N VAL A 26 -8.01 18.91 -21.08
CA VAL A 26 -8.38 17.66 -20.42
C VAL A 26 -9.11 18.00 -19.13
N GLN A 27 -10.37 17.56 -19.03
CA GLN A 27 -11.14 17.70 -17.79
C GLN A 27 -10.70 16.64 -16.78
N CYS A 28 -10.22 17.10 -15.63
CA CYS A 28 -9.92 16.27 -14.49
C CYS A 28 -11.21 15.99 -13.69
N SER A 29 -11.20 14.87 -12.95
CA SER A 29 -12.30 14.44 -12.09
C SER A 29 -12.64 15.44 -10.96
N ASN A 30 -11.74 16.37 -10.65
CA ASN A 30 -11.94 17.44 -9.66
C ASN A 30 -12.56 18.72 -10.26
N GLY A 31 -12.95 18.71 -11.53
CA GLY A 31 -13.54 19.87 -12.22
C GLY A 31 -12.53 20.86 -12.78
N ASN A 32 -11.22 20.63 -12.59
CA ASN A 32 -10.19 21.46 -13.20
C ASN A 32 -9.91 21.04 -14.64
N THR A 33 -9.61 22.01 -15.48
CA THR A 33 -9.16 21.77 -16.86
C THR A 33 -7.64 21.94 -16.91
N ILE A 34 -6.92 20.88 -17.25
CA ILE A 34 -5.47 20.91 -17.47
C ILE A 34 -5.18 20.69 -18.95
N THR A 35 -4.02 21.12 -19.44
CA THR A 35 -3.67 20.87 -20.84
C THR A 35 -3.04 19.49 -21.00
N ALA A 36 -3.16 18.90 -22.20
CA ALA A 36 -2.46 17.65 -22.51
C ALA A 36 -0.93 17.80 -22.37
N ARG A 37 -0.39 19.00 -22.55
CA ARG A 37 1.03 19.29 -22.28
C ARG A 37 1.38 19.09 -20.80
N ASP A 38 0.58 19.64 -19.88
CA ASP A 38 0.82 19.49 -18.44
C ASP A 38 0.78 18.01 -18.04
N LEU A 39 -0.15 17.24 -18.61
CA LEU A 39 -0.22 15.79 -18.42
C LEU A 39 1.02 15.07 -18.94
N LEU A 40 1.51 15.46 -20.12
CA LEU A 40 2.69 14.85 -20.71
C LEU A 40 3.95 15.14 -19.87
N GLU A 41 4.08 16.37 -19.36
CA GLU A 41 5.19 16.75 -18.47
C GLU A 41 5.16 15.93 -17.17
N VAL A 42 3.97 15.71 -16.58
CA VAL A 42 3.80 14.86 -15.39
C VAL A 42 4.14 13.40 -15.68
N LEU A 43 3.72 12.86 -16.84
CA LEU A 43 4.04 11.48 -17.22
C LEU A 43 5.53 11.29 -17.46
N GLN A 44 6.19 12.25 -18.13
CA GLN A 44 7.63 12.22 -18.34
C GLN A 44 8.41 12.26 -17.02
N GLU A 45 8.01 13.11 -16.07
CA GLU A 45 8.67 13.15 -14.76
C GLU A 45 8.42 11.85 -13.97
N LYS A 46 7.22 11.27 -14.07
CA LYS A 46 6.92 9.96 -13.47
C LYS A 46 7.85 8.87 -14.03
N ASP A 47 8.04 8.83 -15.34
CA ASP A 47 8.93 7.84 -15.99
C ASP A 47 10.40 8.08 -15.62
N ARG A 48 10.82 9.34 -15.47
CA ARG A 48 12.16 9.70 -14.98
C ARG A 48 12.39 9.26 -13.54
N LEU A 49 11.39 9.41 -12.68
CA LEU A 49 11.46 8.93 -11.29
C LEU A 49 11.50 7.41 -11.24
N LEU A 50 10.69 6.73 -12.05
CA LEU A 50 10.70 5.27 -12.15
C LEU A 50 12.05 4.74 -12.64
N SER A 51 12.64 5.35 -13.67
CA SER A 51 13.97 4.94 -14.16
C SER A 51 15.05 5.15 -13.10
N THR A 52 15.01 6.27 -12.36
CA THR A 52 15.94 6.53 -11.26
C THR A 52 15.80 5.51 -10.12
N LEU A 53 14.58 5.10 -9.78
CA LEU A 53 14.33 4.06 -8.77
C LEU A 53 14.82 2.69 -9.25
N LEU A 54 14.55 2.34 -10.50
CA LEU A 54 15.05 1.12 -11.13
C LEU A 54 16.58 1.07 -11.15
N GLU A 55 17.24 2.18 -11.51
CA GLU A 55 18.70 2.27 -11.54
C GLU A 55 19.32 2.12 -10.15
N ARG A 56 18.69 2.69 -9.12
CA ARG A 56 19.09 2.46 -7.72
C ARG A 56 18.93 1.00 -7.28
N LEU A 57 17.94 0.29 -7.83
CA LEU A 57 17.72 -1.13 -7.55
C LEU A 57 18.68 -2.04 -8.34
N THR A 58 19.13 -1.64 -9.52
CA THR A 58 19.99 -2.47 -10.40
C THR A 58 21.49 -2.28 -10.16
N VAL A 59 21.94 -1.15 -9.60
CA VAL A 59 23.35 -0.95 -9.19
C VAL A 59 23.72 -1.80 -7.96
N ALA A 60 22.74 -2.36 -7.26
CA ALA A 60 22.96 -3.51 -6.39
C ALA A 60 23.23 -4.76 -7.24
N GLY A 61 24.48 -4.94 -7.69
CA GLY A 61 25.00 -6.26 -8.06
C GLY A 61 24.80 -7.28 -6.91
N PRO A 62 25.14 -8.57 -7.09
CA PRO A 62 24.83 -9.63 -6.12
C PRO A 62 25.68 -9.52 -4.86
N ALA A 63 25.50 -8.45 -4.11
CA ALA A 63 25.79 -8.39 -2.70
C ALA A 63 24.72 -9.24 -2.01
N GLU A 64 25.13 -9.96 -0.97
CA GLU A 64 24.27 -10.69 -0.05
C GLU A 64 22.93 -10.00 0.15
N PRO A 65 21.83 -10.74 0.37
CA PRO A 65 20.51 -10.17 0.64
C PRO A 65 20.59 -9.32 1.91
N GLN A 66 21.03 -8.08 1.75
CA GLN A 66 20.87 -7.04 2.73
C GLN A 66 19.37 -6.82 2.76
N PRO A 67 18.74 -7.03 3.92
CA PRO A 67 17.32 -6.83 4.04
C PRO A 67 17.09 -5.38 3.65
N ALA A 68 16.45 -5.16 2.50
CA ALA A 68 15.84 -3.88 2.22
C ALA A 68 15.10 -3.48 3.50
N PRO A 69 15.14 -2.21 3.94
CA PRO A 69 14.17 -1.75 4.90
C PRO A 69 12.82 -1.81 4.20
N THR A 70 12.25 -3.01 4.12
CA THR A 70 10.84 -3.21 4.00
C THR A 70 10.33 -2.44 5.20
N PHE A 71 9.82 -1.25 4.97
CA PHE A 71 8.80 -0.70 5.84
C PHE A 71 7.64 -1.69 5.73
N GLN A 72 7.78 -2.83 6.41
CA GLN A 72 6.67 -3.59 6.92
C GLN A 72 6.04 -2.57 7.85
N VAL A 73 5.11 -1.80 7.31
CA VAL A 73 4.06 -1.19 8.12
C VAL A 73 3.42 -2.40 8.75
N ILE A 74 3.90 -2.79 9.93
CA ILE A 74 3.31 -3.89 10.66
C ILE A 74 1.93 -3.35 10.99
N PRO A 75 0.86 -3.88 10.37
CA PRO A 75 -0.46 -3.41 10.70
C PRO A 75 -0.63 -3.66 12.19
N GLU A 76 -0.98 -2.60 12.92
CA GLU A 76 -1.23 -2.66 14.35
C GLU A 76 -2.36 -3.65 14.60
N LEU A 77 -2.00 -4.91 14.86
CA LEU A 77 -2.90 -5.98 15.33
C LEU A 77 -3.72 -5.52 16.54
N SER A 78 -3.12 -4.61 17.30
CA SER A 78 -3.64 -3.84 18.41
C SER A 78 -5.05 -3.24 18.18
N GLN A 79 -5.45 -2.89 16.96
CA GLN A 79 -6.77 -2.32 16.73
C GLN A 79 -7.89 -3.37 16.64
N ASN A 80 -7.56 -4.61 16.29
CA ASN A 80 -8.54 -5.69 16.04
C ASN A 80 -8.60 -6.76 17.14
N ILE A 81 -7.69 -6.71 18.12
CA ILE A 81 -7.63 -7.67 19.22
C ILE A 81 -8.08 -6.97 20.52
N SER A 82 -9.17 -7.47 21.11
CA SER A 82 -9.66 -7.04 22.41
C SER A 82 -8.68 -7.43 23.53
N ALA A 83 -8.71 -6.68 24.64
CA ALA A 83 -8.00 -7.09 25.84
C ALA A 83 -8.75 -8.24 26.54
N VAL A 84 -7.99 -9.13 27.18
CA VAL A 84 -8.51 -10.32 27.87
C VAL A 84 -7.97 -10.33 29.30
N ASP A 85 -8.85 -10.51 30.28
CA ASP A 85 -8.53 -10.43 31.71
C ASP A 85 -8.55 -11.77 32.45
N GLY A 86 -9.04 -12.83 31.78
CA GLY A 86 -9.15 -14.19 32.31
C GLY A 86 -10.51 -14.49 32.95
N SER A 87 -11.46 -13.55 32.91
CA SER A 87 -12.85 -13.77 33.36
C SER A 87 -13.77 -14.34 32.28
N GLU A 88 -13.26 -14.50 31.05
CA GLU A 88 -14.03 -14.94 29.90
C GLU A 88 -14.35 -16.44 29.97
N ASP A 89 -15.50 -16.80 29.40
CA ASP A 89 -15.87 -18.20 29.21
C ASP A 89 -15.00 -18.88 28.15
N ALA A 90 -14.86 -20.20 28.26
CA ALA A 90 -14.01 -21.00 27.36
C ALA A 90 -14.26 -20.80 25.85
N PRO A 91 -15.50 -20.62 25.34
CA PRO A 91 -15.75 -20.26 23.95
C PRO A 91 -15.13 -18.91 23.56
N SER A 92 -15.36 -17.87 24.37
CA SER A 92 -14.85 -16.51 24.13
C SER A 92 -13.32 -16.46 24.11
N ALA A 93 -12.66 -17.18 25.04
CA ALA A 93 -11.21 -17.30 25.05
C ALA A 93 -10.66 -17.98 23.78
N ARG A 94 -11.35 -19.01 23.26
CA ARG A 94 -10.96 -19.66 22.00
C ARG A 94 -11.14 -18.75 20.80
N GLU A 95 -12.24 -18.02 20.74
CA GLU A 95 -12.50 -17.06 19.67
C GLU A 95 -11.43 -15.97 19.63
N TRP A 96 -11.01 -15.48 20.80
CA TRP A 96 -9.91 -14.52 20.91
C TRP A 96 -8.59 -15.05 20.35
N ILE A 97 -8.18 -16.27 20.72
CA ILE A 97 -6.97 -16.93 20.20
C ILE A 97 -7.06 -17.10 18.68
N GLU A 98 -8.22 -17.54 18.19
CA GLU A 98 -8.44 -17.77 16.76
C GLU A 98 -8.43 -16.46 15.97
N ASN A 99 -8.94 -15.36 16.54
CA ASN A 99 -8.85 -14.04 15.94
C ASN A 99 -7.38 -13.64 15.76
N ILE A 100 -6.55 -13.74 16.80
CA ILE A 100 -5.10 -13.46 16.73
C ILE A 100 -4.42 -14.28 15.64
N ARG A 101 -4.74 -15.58 15.56
CA ARG A 101 -4.20 -16.49 14.54
C ARG A 101 -4.57 -16.05 13.13
N ARG A 102 -5.85 -15.72 12.89
CA ARG A 102 -6.33 -15.25 11.57
C ARG A 102 -5.66 -13.96 11.17
N THR A 103 -5.57 -12.98 12.09
CA THR A 103 -4.95 -11.69 11.79
C THR A 103 -3.44 -11.86 11.53
N SER A 104 -2.77 -12.75 12.28
CA SER A 104 -1.37 -13.11 12.04
C SER A 104 -1.17 -13.75 10.66
N MET A 105 -2.03 -14.67 10.25
CA MET A 105 -1.96 -15.30 8.92
C MET A 105 -2.25 -14.31 7.80
N PHE A 106 -3.27 -13.47 7.96
CA PHE A 106 -3.66 -12.48 6.97
C PHE A 106 -2.55 -11.47 6.66
N HIS A 107 -1.80 -11.06 7.69
CA HIS A 107 -0.69 -10.11 7.55
C HIS A 107 0.69 -10.77 7.37
N GLY A 108 0.77 -12.10 7.36
CA GLY A 108 2.04 -12.81 7.24
C GLY A 108 3.02 -12.53 8.38
N LEU A 109 2.51 -12.35 9.60
CA LEU A 109 3.33 -11.91 10.73
C LEU A 109 4.18 -13.04 11.31
N PRO A 110 5.45 -12.78 11.68
CA PRO A 110 6.29 -13.76 12.36
C PRO A 110 5.70 -14.17 13.71
N ALA A 111 5.84 -15.46 14.05
CA ALA A 111 5.42 -16.02 15.35
C ALA A 111 5.83 -15.20 16.59
N PRO A 112 7.08 -14.67 16.72
CA PRO A 112 7.44 -13.86 17.88
C PRO A 112 6.64 -12.55 17.99
N TYR A 113 6.27 -11.93 16.87
CA TYR A 113 5.45 -10.71 16.88
C TYR A 113 4.02 -11.00 17.33
N THR A 114 3.45 -12.11 16.85
CA THR A 114 2.11 -12.59 17.26
C THR A 114 2.07 -12.87 18.76
N LEU A 115 3.13 -13.48 19.30
CA LEU A 115 3.27 -13.74 20.73
C LEU A 115 3.30 -12.44 21.55
N GLU A 116 4.14 -11.49 21.18
CA GLU A 116 4.26 -10.21 21.90
C GLU A 116 2.96 -9.40 21.82
N THR A 117 2.26 -9.46 20.69
CA THR A 117 0.93 -8.85 20.55
C THR A 117 -0.09 -9.48 21.49
N ALA A 118 -0.12 -10.82 21.58
CA ALA A 118 -1.02 -11.52 22.49
C ALA A 118 -0.75 -11.12 23.94
N LYS A 119 0.53 -11.11 24.37
CA LYS A 119 0.92 -10.69 25.72
C LYS A 119 0.53 -9.25 26.02
N ALA A 120 0.70 -8.33 25.06
CA ALA A 120 0.35 -6.92 25.24
C ALA A 120 -1.17 -6.71 25.44
N ARG A 121 -2.00 -7.71 25.11
CA ARG A 121 -3.46 -7.67 25.24
C ARG A 121 -3.99 -8.45 26.43
N LEU A 122 -3.11 -9.14 27.17
CA LEU A 122 -3.45 -9.70 28.47
C LEU A 122 -3.46 -8.58 29.51
N VAL A 123 -4.53 -8.53 30.29
CA VAL A 123 -4.71 -7.59 31.41
C VAL A 123 -5.14 -8.35 32.66
N GLY A 124 -5.14 -7.69 33.81
CA GLY A 124 -5.63 -8.28 35.06
C GLY A 124 -4.95 -9.62 35.41
N ALA A 125 -5.75 -10.59 35.87
CA ALA A 125 -5.26 -11.89 36.31
C ALA A 125 -4.60 -12.70 35.18
N ALA A 126 -5.07 -12.56 33.94
CA ALA A 126 -4.49 -13.26 32.79
C ALA A 126 -3.08 -12.76 32.42
N ARG A 127 -2.71 -11.54 32.79
CA ARG A 127 -1.35 -11.01 32.59
C ARG A 127 -0.35 -11.57 33.60
N ASP A 128 -0.82 -11.84 34.82
CA ASP A 128 0.01 -12.26 35.96
C ASP A 128 0.10 -13.79 36.11
N TRP A 129 -0.62 -14.53 35.27
CA TRP A 129 -0.63 -16.00 35.21
C TRP A 129 0.54 -16.56 34.39
#